data_AF-A0A523ZCZ3-F1
#
_entry.id   AF-A0A523ZCZ3-F1
#
_cell.length_a   1.000
_cell.length_b   1.000
_cell.length_c   1.000
_cell.angle_alpha   90.00
_cell.angle_beta   90.00
_cell.angle_gamma   90.00
#
_symmetry.space_group_name_H-M   'P 1'
#
loop_
_entity.id
_entity.type
_entity.pdbx_description
1 polymer ?
#
loop_
_entity_poly.entity_id
_entity_poly.type
_entity_poly.pdbx_seq_one_letter_code
_entity_poly.pdbx_strand_id
1 'polypeptide(L)'
;MTDRQTRILRAKMLGALMREKRLETGKSLKDMAKLIGTTTSTLSSYEHGRKSISLPELELLAFNLDTPLRYFLSPSADDVGEDYKFDPVIMVTLRQRMIGAMLRKRRLEQGMSIRELAATVDMPTSRVSNYERGVRPIPIPDLESLADALQQSLDVLIDHEGPIGNWHMTQQAFERFCELPVDLRAFFSTPEKESYLKMAERLSKLDLHALQRVARALDDLIL
;
A
#
# COMPACT_ATOMS: atom_id res chain seq x y z
N MET A 1 39.13 -2.44 -10.18
CA MET A 1 39.46 -1.78 -8.90
C MET A 1 38.86 -0.38 -8.93
N THR A 2 37.93 -0.05 -8.04
CA THR A 2 37.20 1.23 -8.06
C THR A 2 38.14 2.37 -7.68
N ASP A 3 38.29 3.34 -8.59
CA ASP A 3 39.18 4.49 -8.48
C ASP A 3 38.88 5.35 -7.22
N ARG A 4 39.92 6.00 -6.68
CA ARG A 4 39.82 6.85 -5.47
C ARG A 4 38.82 7.99 -5.68
N GLN A 5 38.76 8.57 -6.88
CA GLN A 5 37.80 9.64 -7.19
C GLN A 5 36.37 9.10 -7.19
N THR A 6 36.16 7.89 -7.71
CA THR A 6 34.85 7.22 -7.68
C THR A 6 34.34 7.01 -6.25
N ARG A 7 35.21 6.61 -5.30
CA ARG A 7 34.81 6.43 -3.89
C ARG A 7 34.41 7.74 -3.23
N ILE A 8 35.15 8.82 -3.49
CA ILE A 8 34.86 10.15 -2.96
C ILE A 8 33.55 10.69 -3.53
N LEU A 9 33.35 10.56 -4.85
CA LEU A 9 32.10 10.96 -5.51
C LEU A 9 30.91 10.19 -4.93
N ARG A 10 31.05 8.87 -4.77
CA ARG A 10 30.02 8.03 -4.18
C ARG A 10 29.67 8.42 -2.75
N ALA A 11 30.68 8.74 -1.91
CA ALA A 11 30.47 9.19 -0.54
C ALA A 11 29.70 10.53 -0.48
N LYS A 12 29.97 11.45 -1.39
CA LYS A 12 29.22 12.71 -1.50
C LYS A 12 27.78 12.49 -1.94
N MET A 13 27.55 11.64 -2.95
CA MET A 13 26.19 11.30 -3.40
C MET A 13 25.40 10.62 -2.29
N LEU A 14 26.00 9.66 -1.58
CA LEU A 14 25.37 9.00 -0.43
C LEU A 14 25.03 10.02 0.66
N GLY A 15 25.97 10.91 0.98
CA GLY A 15 25.77 12.00 1.94
C GLY A 15 24.58 12.88 1.60
N ALA A 16 24.47 13.29 0.33
CA ALA A 16 23.36 14.09 -0.16
C ALA A 16 22.01 13.37 -0.03
N LEU A 17 21.93 12.09 -0.44
CA LEU A 17 20.70 11.29 -0.33
C LEU A 17 20.26 11.11 1.13
N MET A 18 21.19 10.84 2.04
CA MET A 18 20.89 10.73 3.48
C MET A 18 20.33 12.04 4.02
N ARG A 19 20.93 13.17 3.65
CA ARG A 19 20.48 14.50 4.08
C ARG A 19 19.09 14.82 3.54
N GLU A 20 18.87 14.57 2.27
CA GLU A 20 17.58 14.80 1.58
C GLU A 20 16.47 14.04 2.29
N LYS A 21 16.59 12.71 2.43
CA LYS A 21 15.58 11.89 3.11
C LYS A 21 15.37 12.25 4.58
N ARG A 22 16.44 12.61 5.30
CA ARG A 22 16.31 13.11 6.68
C ARG A 22 15.48 14.40 6.74
N LEU A 23 15.66 15.31 5.77
CA LEU A 23 14.91 16.57 5.72
C LEU A 23 13.45 16.36 5.31
N GLU A 24 13.18 15.49 4.32
CA GLU A 24 11.81 15.12 3.91
C GLU A 24 10.99 14.55 5.08
N THR A 25 11.62 13.72 5.90
CA THR A 25 11.00 13.11 7.11
C THR A 25 10.98 14.04 8.32
N GLY A 26 11.49 15.28 8.19
CA GLY A 26 11.48 16.28 9.26
C GLY A 26 12.41 16.01 10.44
N LYS A 27 13.35 15.05 10.35
CA LYS A 27 14.23 14.69 11.48
C LYS A 27 15.39 15.67 11.63
N SER A 28 15.64 16.13 12.86
CA SER A 28 16.81 16.96 13.14
C SER A 28 18.11 16.14 13.08
N LEU A 29 19.25 16.82 12.85
CA LEU A 29 20.57 16.18 12.94
C LEU A 29 20.81 15.56 14.32
N LYS A 30 20.28 16.18 15.39
CA LYS A 30 20.44 15.70 16.77
C LYS A 30 19.69 14.40 17.01
N ASP A 31 18.44 14.35 16.57
CA ASP A 31 17.59 13.18 16.78
C ASP A 31 18.09 12.01 15.93
N MET A 32 18.43 12.26 14.67
CA MET A 32 18.94 11.23 13.78
C MET A 32 20.27 10.67 14.28
N ALA A 33 21.20 11.52 14.72
CA ALA A 33 22.48 11.05 15.25
C ALA A 33 22.29 10.13 16.47
N LYS A 34 21.37 10.48 17.37
CA LYS A 34 21.02 9.64 18.52
C LYS A 34 20.45 8.28 18.08
N LEU A 35 19.57 8.26 17.08
CA LEU A 35 18.90 7.04 16.60
C LEU A 35 19.85 6.03 15.94
N ILE A 36 20.94 6.49 15.33
CA ILE A 36 21.96 5.61 14.71
C ILE A 36 23.20 5.42 15.60
N GLY A 37 23.17 5.91 16.84
CA GLY A 37 24.28 5.74 17.79
C GLY A 37 25.54 6.55 17.46
N THR A 38 25.41 7.70 16.81
CA THR A 38 26.54 8.58 16.44
C THR A 38 26.41 10.01 17.01
N THR A 39 27.41 10.86 16.76
CA THR A 39 27.37 12.27 17.15
C THR A 39 26.83 13.15 16.03
N THR A 40 26.27 14.31 16.36
CA THR A 40 25.79 15.30 15.37
C THR A 40 26.89 15.73 14.40
N SER A 41 28.12 15.89 14.89
CA SER A 41 29.29 16.23 14.08
C SER A 41 29.66 15.11 13.09
N THR A 42 29.53 13.85 13.52
CA THR A 42 29.81 12.68 12.70
C THR A 42 28.74 12.51 11.63
N LEU A 43 27.45 12.58 11.99
CA LEU A 43 26.35 12.55 11.03
C LEU A 43 26.45 13.69 10.00
N SER A 44 26.77 14.91 10.44
CA SER A 44 27.03 16.03 9.53
C SER A 44 28.20 15.74 8.59
N SER A 45 29.27 15.09 9.07
CA SER A 45 30.39 14.67 8.22
C SER A 45 29.99 13.60 7.19
N TYR A 46 29.07 12.70 7.55
CA TYR A 46 28.48 11.72 6.63
C TYR A 46 27.66 12.41 5.53
N GLU A 47 26.75 13.32 5.90
CA GLU A 47 25.89 14.05 4.95
C GLU A 47 26.65 14.93 3.95
N HIS A 48 27.84 15.41 4.33
CA HIS A 48 28.70 16.19 3.43
C HIS A 48 29.74 15.33 2.68
N GLY A 49 29.71 14.00 2.84
CA GLY A 49 30.66 13.07 2.21
C GLY A 49 32.11 13.25 2.66
N ARG A 50 32.34 13.85 3.85
CA ARG A 50 33.69 14.04 4.43
C ARG A 50 34.16 12.80 5.19
N LYS A 51 33.20 12.06 5.76
CA LYS A 51 33.39 10.73 6.33
C LYS A 51 32.39 9.78 5.68
N SER A 52 32.74 8.50 5.62
CA SER A 52 31.82 7.46 5.14
C SER A 52 31.07 6.85 6.32
N ILE A 53 29.76 6.72 6.17
CA ILE A 53 28.91 5.95 7.06
C ILE A 53 29.20 4.45 6.89
N SER A 54 29.11 3.69 7.98
CA SER A 54 29.18 2.22 7.93
C SER A 54 27.83 1.60 7.54
N LEU A 55 27.82 0.33 7.15
CA LEU A 55 26.58 -0.36 6.80
C LEU A 55 25.58 -0.44 7.97
N PRO A 56 25.96 -0.81 9.22
CA PRO A 56 25.02 -0.81 10.34
C PRO A 56 24.43 0.56 10.67
N GLU A 57 25.24 1.63 10.59
CA GLU A 57 24.74 2.99 10.77
C GLU A 57 23.76 3.39 9.65
N LEU A 58 24.03 2.96 8.41
CA LEU A 58 23.15 3.21 7.26
C LEU A 58 21.86 2.39 7.33
N GLU A 59 21.91 1.15 7.83
CA GLU A 59 20.73 0.30 8.09
C GLU A 59 19.83 0.93 9.15
N LEU A 60 20.41 1.38 10.26
CA LEU A 60 19.66 2.09 11.29
C LEU A 60 19.10 3.41 10.75
N LEU A 61 19.84 4.12 9.90
CA LEU A 61 19.35 5.34 9.26
C LEU A 61 18.15 5.03 8.36
N ALA A 62 18.28 4.06 7.47
CA ALA A 62 17.24 3.61 6.55
C ALA A 62 15.97 3.18 7.30
N PHE A 63 16.10 2.36 8.35
CA PHE A 63 15.01 1.94 9.22
C PHE A 63 14.29 3.13 9.87
N ASN A 64 15.06 4.08 10.42
CA ASN A 64 14.48 5.23 11.10
C ASN A 64 13.86 6.25 10.13
N LEU A 65 14.25 6.27 8.87
CA LEU A 65 13.70 7.13 7.83
C LEU A 65 12.59 6.45 7.01
N ASP A 66 12.18 5.24 7.38
CA ASP A 66 11.23 4.41 6.62
C ASP A 66 11.59 4.33 5.11
N THR A 67 12.89 4.23 4.83
CA THR A 67 13.44 4.24 3.47
C THR A 67 14.15 2.91 3.22
N PRO A 68 13.82 2.16 2.15
CA PRO A 68 14.50 0.91 1.85
C PRO A 68 16.02 1.09 1.72
N LEU A 69 16.83 0.22 2.34
CA LEU A 69 18.30 0.32 2.29
C LEU A 69 18.85 0.39 0.86
N ARG A 70 18.20 -0.31 -0.09
CA ARG A 70 18.56 -0.31 -1.52
C ARG A 70 18.54 1.09 -2.13
N TYR A 71 17.67 2.00 -1.67
CA TYR A 71 17.64 3.39 -2.12
C TYR A 71 19.00 4.07 -1.94
N PHE A 72 19.64 3.82 -0.80
CA PHE A 72 20.95 4.39 -0.51
C PHE A 72 22.08 3.65 -1.21
N LEU A 73 21.98 2.33 -1.39
CA LEU A 73 23.04 1.48 -1.94
C LEU A 73 23.11 1.51 -3.48
N SER A 74 21.94 1.46 -4.12
CA SER A 74 21.75 1.37 -5.57
C SER A 74 20.49 2.15 -5.95
N PRO A 75 20.51 3.49 -5.86
CA PRO A 75 19.36 4.30 -6.25
C PRO A 75 18.98 4.02 -7.70
N SER A 76 17.79 3.45 -7.91
CA SER A 76 17.22 3.23 -9.23
C SER A 76 16.41 4.45 -9.67
N ALA A 77 16.27 4.66 -10.98
CA ALA A 77 15.40 5.71 -11.51
C ALA A 77 13.92 5.50 -11.12
N ASP A 78 13.55 4.26 -10.79
CA ASP A 78 12.19 3.86 -10.41
C ASP A 78 11.83 4.21 -8.94
N ASP A 79 12.79 4.67 -8.13
CA ASP A 79 12.51 5.12 -6.74
C ASP A 79 11.88 6.54 -6.69
N VAL A 80 11.69 7.17 -7.86
CA VAL A 80 10.92 8.41 -8.00
C VAL A 80 9.46 8.01 -8.18
N GLY A 81 8.70 8.02 -7.09
CA GLY A 81 7.28 7.65 -7.08
C GLY A 81 6.51 8.33 -8.21
N GLU A 82 5.57 7.59 -8.81
CA GLU A 82 4.66 8.14 -9.81
C GLU A 82 3.81 9.25 -9.15
N ASP A 83 4.11 10.50 -9.47
CA ASP A 83 3.27 11.65 -9.13
C ASP A 83 1.97 11.55 -9.93
N TYR A 84 0.97 10.86 -9.37
CA TYR A 84 -0.37 10.85 -9.94
C TYR A 84 -0.98 12.26 -9.83
N LYS A 85 -0.96 12.99 -10.94
CA LYS A 85 -1.58 14.32 -11.05
C LYS A 85 -3.07 14.17 -11.34
N PHE A 86 -3.89 14.19 -10.31
CA PHE A 86 -5.34 14.36 -10.45
C PHE A 86 -5.82 15.58 -9.66
N ASP A 87 -6.90 16.23 -10.13
CA ASP A 87 -7.57 17.30 -9.41
C ASP A 87 -8.35 16.71 -8.21
N PRO A 88 -7.96 17.04 -6.96
CA PRO A 88 -8.60 16.46 -5.77
C PRO A 88 -10.11 16.76 -5.69
N VAL A 89 -10.55 17.91 -6.20
CA VAL A 89 -11.96 18.33 -6.13
C VAL A 89 -12.81 17.46 -7.06
N ILE A 90 -12.35 17.22 -8.28
CA ILE A 90 -13.05 16.37 -9.26
C ILE A 90 -13.12 14.93 -8.75
N MET A 91 -12.02 14.42 -8.20
CA MET A 91 -11.95 13.06 -7.66
C MET A 91 -12.92 12.85 -6.50
N VAL A 92 -12.89 13.74 -5.51
CA VAL A 92 -13.76 13.65 -4.32
C VAL A 92 -15.23 13.73 -4.71
N THR A 93 -15.60 14.63 -5.61
CA THR A 93 -17.00 14.77 -6.08
C THR A 93 -17.47 13.57 -6.88
N LEU A 94 -16.62 12.97 -7.73
CA LEU A 94 -16.95 11.74 -8.45
C LEU A 94 -17.18 10.58 -7.48
N ARG A 95 -16.28 10.38 -6.52
CA ARG A 95 -16.39 9.31 -5.51
C ARG A 95 -17.63 9.45 -4.63
N GLN A 96 -17.98 10.67 -4.22
CA GLN A 96 -19.21 10.93 -3.47
C GLN A 96 -20.46 10.48 -4.25
N ARG A 97 -20.52 10.74 -5.57
CA ARG A 97 -21.62 10.30 -6.41
C ARG A 97 -21.66 8.78 -6.59
N MET A 98 -20.51 8.14 -6.73
CA MET A 98 -20.42 6.68 -6.81
C MET A 98 -20.94 6.02 -5.54
N ILE A 99 -20.46 6.44 -4.37
CA ILE A 99 -20.91 5.90 -3.06
C ILE A 99 -22.42 6.09 -2.88
N GLY A 100 -22.95 7.29 -3.18
CA GLY A 100 -24.38 7.55 -3.14
C GLY A 100 -25.19 6.62 -4.06
N ALA A 101 -24.72 6.40 -5.29
CA ALA A 101 -25.36 5.49 -6.24
C ALA A 101 -25.32 4.03 -5.76
N MET A 102 -24.23 3.59 -5.12
CA MET A 102 -24.09 2.24 -4.57
C MET A 102 -25.07 2.00 -3.41
N LEU A 103 -25.18 2.94 -2.47
CA LEU A 103 -26.17 2.87 -1.38
C LEU A 103 -27.59 2.82 -1.94
N ARG A 104 -27.90 3.67 -2.93
CA ARG A 104 -29.20 3.67 -3.60
C ARG A 104 -29.50 2.33 -4.26
N LYS A 105 -28.54 1.77 -5.00
CA LYS A 105 -28.66 0.47 -5.65
C LYS A 105 -29.00 -0.60 -4.61
N ARG A 106 -28.22 -0.68 -3.53
CA ARG A 106 -28.43 -1.66 -2.45
C ARG A 106 -29.80 -1.52 -1.78
N ARG A 107 -30.24 -0.29 -1.49
CA ARG A 107 -31.59 -0.03 -0.95
C ARG A 107 -32.68 -0.55 -1.88
N LEU A 108 -32.57 -0.30 -3.18
CA LEU A 108 -33.54 -0.76 -4.17
C LEU A 108 -33.54 -2.29 -4.32
N GLU A 109 -32.38 -2.93 -4.26
CA GLU A 109 -32.27 -4.41 -4.27
C GLU A 109 -32.95 -5.06 -3.06
N GLN A 110 -33.02 -4.37 -1.93
CA GLN A 110 -33.78 -4.80 -0.75
C GLN A 110 -35.27 -4.44 -0.81
N GLY A 111 -35.72 -3.77 -1.88
CA GLY A 111 -37.11 -3.31 -2.00
C GLY A 111 -37.49 -2.19 -1.03
N MET A 112 -36.52 -1.56 -0.36
CA MET A 112 -36.77 -0.58 0.70
C MET A 112 -37.05 0.81 0.09
N SER A 113 -38.08 1.50 0.58
CA SER A 113 -38.34 2.88 0.22
C SER A 113 -37.34 3.83 0.89
N ILE A 114 -37.15 5.02 0.31
CA ILE A 114 -36.26 6.02 0.92
C ILE A 114 -36.76 6.51 2.30
N ARG A 115 -38.08 6.44 2.55
CA ARG A 115 -38.68 6.81 3.84
C ARG A 115 -38.38 5.76 4.90
N GLU A 116 -38.44 4.48 4.54
CA GLU A 116 -38.11 3.36 5.43
C GLU A 116 -36.63 3.39 5.83
N LEU A 117 -35.72 3.60 4.87
CA LEU A 117 -34.29 3.72 5.19
C LEU A 117 -34.05 4.90 6.13
N ALA A 118 -34.61 6.06 5.80
CA ALA A 118 -34.48 7.28 6.58
C ALA A 118 -35.01 7.11 8.02
N ALA A 119 -36.13 6.42 8.21
CA ALA A 119 -36.65 6.09 9.54
C ALA A 119 -35.73 5.11 10.29
N THR A 120 -35.15 4.13 9.59
CA THR A 120 -34.26 3.12 10.18
C THR A 120 -32.97 3.74 10.74
N VAL A 121 -32.40 4.72 10.03
CA VAL A 121 -31.16 5.40 10.43
C VAL A 121 -31.39 6.72 11.19
N ASP A 122 -32.65 7.00 11.58
CA ASP A 122 -33.06 8.24 12.26
C ASP A 122 -32.57 9.53 11.56
N MET A 123 -32.80 9.62 10.25
CA MET A 123 -32.44 10.79 9.43
C MET A 123 -33.62 11.36 8.66
N PRO A 124 -33.62 12.66 8.34
CA PRO A 124 -34.59 13.22 7.40
C PRO A 124 -34.50 12.55 6.02
N THR A 125 -35.64 12.22 5.40
CA THR A 125 -35.68 11.63 4.05
C THR A 125 -34.93 12.47 3.01
N SER A 126 -34.96 13.80 3.14
CA SER A 126 -34.20 14.71 2.27
C SER A 126 -32.68 14.57 2.42
N ARG A 127 -32.19 14.24 3.62
CA ARG A 127 -30.77 14.01 3.90
C ARG A 127 -30.30 12.74 3.19
N VAL A 128 -31.01 11.62 3.38
CA VAL A 128 -30.73 10.35 2.70
C VAL A 128 -30.80 10.52 1.17
N SER A 129 -31.78 11.29 0.67
CA SER A 129 -31.89 11.59 -0.77
C SER A 129 -30.71 12.41 -1.31
N ASN A 130 -30.16 13.34 -0.52
CA ASN A 130 -28.99 14.11 -0.92
C ASN A 130 -27.72 13.26 -0.94
N TYR A 131 -27.60 12.33 0.00
CA TYR A 131 -26.53 11.34 0.05
C TYR A 131 -26.57 10.40 -1.16
N GLU A 132 -27.72 9.78 -1.45
CA GLU A 132 -27.87 8.88 -2.60
C GLU A 132 -27.63 9.55 -3.97
N ARG A 133 -27.80 10.87 -4.06
CA ARG A 133 -27.53 11.65 -5.28
C ARG A 133 -26.09 12.17 -5.36
N GLY A 134 -25.30 12.03 -4.29
CA GLY A 134 -23.96 12.62 -4.17
C GLY A 134 -23.96 14.15 -4.20
N VAL A 135 -25.09 14.79 -3.85
CA VAL A 135 -25.20 16.26 -3.76
C VAL A 135 -24.55 16.77 -2.47
N ARG A 136 -24.54 15.91 -1.44
CA ARG A 136 -23.95 16.21 -0.14
C ARG A 136 -22.93 15.11 0.21
N PRO A 137 -21.74 15.45 0.74
CA PRO A 137 -20.83 14.47 1.30
C PRO A 137 -21.48 13.73 2.47
N ILE A 138 -21.22 12.43 2.58
CA ILE A 138 -21.73 11.57 3.64
C ILE A 138 -20.67 11.50 4.75
N PRO A 139 -20.94 12.01 5.96
CA PRO A 139 -20.04 11.79 7.11
C PRO A 139 -19.88 10.29 7.39
N ILE A 140 -18.71 9.86 7.87
CA ILE A 140 -18.45 8.44 8.15
C ILE A 140 -19.49 7.80 9.10
N PRO A 141 -19.89 8.42 10.23
CA PRO A 141 -20.91 7.82 11.09
C PRO A 141 -22.27 7.65 10.42
N ASP A 142 -22.64 8.59 9.54
CA ASP A 142 -23.87 8.48 8.74
C ASP A 142 -23.73 7.35 7.71
N LEU A 143 -22.55 7.19 7.11
CA LEU A 143 -22.25 6.13 6.14
C LEU A 143 -22.26 4.75 6.79
N GLU A 144 -21.69 4.60 7.98
CA GLU A 144 -21.73 3.39 8.80
C GLU A 144 -23.18 3.01 9.12
N SER A 145 -23.97 3.97 9.61
CA SER A 145 -25.39 3.75 9.91
C SER A 145 -26.19 3.29 8.69
N LEU A 146 -25.94 3.89 7.52
CA LEU A 146 -26.56 3.50 6.25
C LEU A 146 -26.11 2.12 5.78
N ALA A 147 -24.81 1.81 5.89
CA ALA A 147 -24.24 0.54 5.51
C ALA A 147 -24.79 -0.61 6.38
N ASP A 148 -24.89 -0.40 7.68
CA ASP A 148 -25.47 -1.35 8.64
C ASP A 148 -26.95 -1.59 8.36
N ALA A 149 -27.74 -0.52 8.18
CA ALA A 149 -29.17 -0.63 7.84
C ALA A 149 -29.40 -1.36 6.50
N LEU A 150 -28.47 -1.22 5.56
CA LEU A 150 -28.48 -1.90 4.26
C LEU A 150 -27.73 -3.25 4.28
N GLN A 151 -27.25 -3.71 5.43
CA GLN A 151 -26.48 -4.95 5.59
C GLN A 151 -25.40 -5.09 4.51
N GLN A 152 -24.61 -4.02 4.31
CA GLN A 152 -23.56 -3.96 3.30
C GLN A 152 -22.24 -3.60 3.99
N SER A 153 -21.17 -4.37 3.75
CA SER A 153 -19.84 -3.99 4.24
C SER A 153 -19.39 -2.67 3.61
N LEU A 154 -18.74 -1.81 4.41
CA LEU A 154 -18.07 -0.61 3.94
C LEU A 154 -16.97 -0.94 2.92
N ASP A 155 -16.38 -2.13 2.96
CA ASP A 155 -15.36 -2.58 2.00
C ASP A 155 -15.86 -2.53 0.55
N VAL A 156 -17.16 -2.78 0.34
CA VAL A 156 -17.79 -2.70 -0.98
C VAL A 156 -17.79 -1.26 -1.50
N LEU A 157 -17.82 -0.27 -0.61
CA LEU A 157 -17.83 1.15 -0.95
C LEU A 157 -16.43 1.74 -1.15
N ILE A 158 -15.37 1.05 -0.71
CA ILE A 158 -13.98 1.48 -0.91
C ILE A 158 -13.66 1.52 -2.40
N ASP A 159 -12.80 2.46 -2.79
CA ASP A 159 -12.34 2.53 -4.18
C ASP A 159 -11.38 1.39 -4.45
N HIS A 160 -11.63 0.62 -5.51
CA HIS A 160 -10.77 -0.50 -5.94
C HIS A 160 -10.18 -0.26 -7.33
N GLU A 161 -10.48 0.89 -7.93
CA GLU A 161 -10.01 1.26 -9.27
C GLU A 161 -9.20 2.57 -9.22
N GLY A 162 -8.41 2.81 -10.26
CA GLY A 162 -7.56 3.99 -10.36
C GLY A 162 -6.40 4.00 -9.36
N PRO A 163 -5.65 5.11 -9.28
CA PRO A 163 -4.41 5.16 -8.49
C PRO A 163 -4.61 4.92 -6.99
N ILE A 164 -5.66 5.50 -6.42
CA ILE A 164 -5.97 5.38 -4.99
C ILE A 164 -6.49 3.98 -4.67
N GLY A 165 -7.39 3.42 -5.50
CA GLY A 165 -7.86 2.06 -5.31
C GLY A 165 -6.73 1.03 -5.45
N ASN A 166 -5.87 1.18 -6.45
CA ASN A 166 -4.67 0.35 -6.62
C ASN A 166 -3.73 0.45 -5.40
N TRP A 167 -3.56 1.65 -4.83
CA TRP A 167 -2.77 1.84 -3.62
C TRP A 167 -3.38 1.10 -2.42
N HIS A 168 -4.69 1.23 -2.19
CA HIS A 168 -5.39 0.49 -1.13
C HIS A 168 -5.28 -1.04 -1.31
N MET A 169 -5.46 -1.53 -2.53
CA MET A 169 -5.33 -2.95 -2.85
C MET A 169 -3.90 -3.46 -2.63
N THR A 170 -2.90 -2.67 -2.99
CA THR A 170 -1.49 -2.99 -2.76
C THR A 170 -1.18 -3.06 -1.27
N GLN A 171 -1.69 -2.09 -0.50
CA GLN A 171 -1.53 -2.05 0.96
C GLN A 171 -2.18 -3.27 1.62
N GLN A 172 -3.43 -3.60 1.28
CA GLN A 172 -4.12 -4.77 1.82
C GLN A 172 -3.44 -6.08 1.43
N ALA A 173 -2.95 -6.20 0.19
CA ALA A 173 -2.19 -7.36 -0.26
C ALA A 173 -0.88 -7.52 0.52
N PHE A 174 -0.19 -6.41 0.83
CA PHE A 174 1.03 -6.42 1.63
C PHE A 174 0.76 -6.81 3.09
N GLU A 175 -0.32 -6.29 3.70
CA GLU A 175 -0.75 -6.70 5.05
C GLU A 175 -1.05 -8.21 5.09
N ARG A 176 -1.80 -8.71 4.11
CA ARG A 176 -2.09 -10.14 3.98
C ARG A 176 -0.82 -10.97 3.78
N PHE A 177 0.14 -10.48 3.00
CA PHE A 177 1.44 -11.12 2.82
C PHE A 177 2.20 -11.20 4.16
N CYS A 178 2.17 -10.14 4.97
CA CYS A 178 2.79 -10.12 6.30
C CYS A 178 2.14 -11.11 7.29
N GLU A 179 0.85 -11.45 7.11
CA GLU A 179 0.17 -12.48 7.91
C GLU A 179 0.56 -13.91 7.53
N LEU A 180 1.14 -14.14 6.35
CA LEU A 180 1.53 -15.49 5.92
C LEU A 180 2.62 -16.09 6.83
N PRO A 181 2.61 -17.41 7.03
CA PRO A 181 3.72 -18.14 7.65
C PRO A 181 5.09 -17.76 7.09
N VAL A 182 6.13 -17.73 7.95
CA VAL A 182 7.49 -17.27 7.60
C VAL A 182 8.07 -18.05 6.42
N ASP A 183 7.83 -19.36 6.37
CA ASP A 183 8.25 -20.26 5.30
C ASP A 183 7.57 -19.93 3.96
N LEU A 184 6.27 -19.61 3.96
CA LEU A 184 5.56 -19.18 2.76
C LEU A 184 6.01 -17.81 2.28
N ARG A 185 6.27 -16.85 3.20
CA ARG A 185 6.85 -15.56 2.83
C ARG A 185 8.23 -15.72 2.21
N ALA A 186 9.10 -16.52 2.81
CA ALA A 186 10.42 -16.81 2.27
C ALA A 186 10.36 -17.48 0.88
N PHE A 187 9.44 -18.43 0.70
CA PHE A 187 9.19 -19.05 -0.59
C PHE A 187 8.76 -18.04 -1.65
N PHE A 188 7.82 -17.16 -1.32
CA PHE A 188 7.33 -16.12 -2.22
C PHE A 188 8.41 -15.10 -2.59
N SER A 189 9.29 -14.74 -1.65
CA SER A 189 10.38 -13.77 -1.87
C SER A 189 11.56 -14.32 -2.67
N THR A 190 11.53 -15.59 -3.10
CA THR A 190 12.61 -16.23 -3.86
C THR A 190 12.29 -16.21 -5.37
N PRO A 191 13.02 -15.44 -6.22
CA PRO A 191 12.70 -15.31 -7.64
C PRO A 191 12.65 -16.63 -8.41
N GLU A 192 13.50 -17.60 -8.07
CA GLU A 192 13.55 -18.92 -8.71
C GLU A 192 12.29 -19.76 -8.45
N LYS A 193 11.48 -19.38 -7.44
CA LYS A 193 10.21 -20.06 -7.10
C LYS A 193 9.01 -19.53 -7.86
N GLU A 194 9.17 -18.51 -8.71
CA GLU A 194 8.06 -17.92 -9.48
C GLU A 194 7.30 -18.96 -10.33
N SER A 195 8.00 -19.94 -10.89
CA SER A 195 7.38 -21.03 -11.67
C SER A 195 6.42 -21.89 -10.83
N TYR A 196 6.73 -22.11 -9.56
CA TYR A 196 5.87 -22.84 -8.63
C TYR A 196 4.65 -22.03 -8.24
N LEU A 197 4.81 -20.71 -8.03
CA LEU A 197 3.68 -19.81 -7.78
C LEU A 197 2.73 -19.77 -8.99
N LYS A 198 3.27 -19.66 -10.21
CA LYS A 198 2.49 -19.74 -11.45
C LYS A 198 1.77 -21.09 -11.59
N MET A 199 2.40 -22.18 -11.17
CA MET A 199 1.75 -23.50 -11.14
C MET A 199 0.61 -23.54 -10.14
N ALA A 200 0.82 -23.08 -8.91
CA ALA A 200 -0.22 -23.03 -7.87
C ALA A 200 -1.41 -22.18 -8.31
N GLU A 201 -1.16 -21.04 -8.96
CA GLU A 201 -2.20 -20.16 -9.52
C GLU A 201 -3.02 -20.84 -10.62
N ARG A 202 -2.38 -21.62 -11.49
CA ARG A 202 -3.08 -22.36 -12.55
C ARG A 202 -3.89 -23.51 -11.96
N LEU A 203 -3.33 -24.23 -10.99
CA LEU A 203 -4.00 -25.34 -10.32
C LEU A 203 -5.24 -24.87 -9.55
N SER A 204 -5.20 -23.71 -8.92
CA SER A 204 -6.35 -23.19 -8.15
C SER A 204 -7.57 -22.84 -9.02
N LYS A 205 -7.38 -22.67 -10.34
CA LYS A 205 -8.46 -22.43 -11.32
C LYS A 205 -9.10 -23.71 -11.85
N LEU A 206 -8.53 -24.88 -11.58
CA LEU A 206 -9.04 -26.16 -12.06
C LEU A 206 -10.21 -26.63 -11.21
N ASP A 207 -11.18 -27.29 -11.86
CA ASP A 207 -12.22 -28.02 -11.13
C ASP A 207 -11.67 -29.30 -10.49
N LEU A 208 -12.46 -29.88 -9.59
CA LEU A 208 -12.07 -31.06 -8.82
C LEU A 208 -11.70 -32.26 -9.72
N HIS A 209 -12.42 -32.45 -10.83
CA HIS A 209 -12.17 -33.56 -11.74
C HIS A 209 -10.86 -33.37 -12.52
N ALA A 210 -10.56 -32.15 -12.93
CA ALA A 210 -9.30 -31.80 -13.57
C ALA A 210 -8.11 -31.98 -12.61
N LEU A 211 -8.24 -31.57 -11.35
CA LEU A 211 -7.21 -31.79 -10.33
C LEU A 211 -6.95 -33.29 -10.10
N GLN A 212 -8.00 -34.11 -10.01
CA GLN A 212 -7.85 -35.57 -9.87
C GLN A 212 -7.14 -36.22 -11.06
N ARG A 213 -7.37 -35.74 -12.29
CA ARG A 213 -6.63 -36.22 -13.46
C ARG A 213 -5.15 -35.88 -13.39
N VAL A 214 -4.82 -34.66 -12.98
CA VAL A 214 -3.42 -34.23 -12.78
C VAL A 214 -2.74 -35.09 -11.71
N ALA A 215 -3.41 -35.33 -10.58
CA ALA A 215 -2.87 -36.17 -9.51
C ALA A 215 -2.55 -37.59 -9.99
N ARG A 216 -3.48 -38.25 -10.69
CA ARG A 216 -3.25 -39.60 -11.25
C ARG A 216 -2.11 -39.62 -12.26
N ALA A 217 -2.04 -38.63 -13.15
CA ALA A 217 -0.95 -38.55 -14.13
C ALA A 217 0.42 -38.34 -13.46
N LEU A 218 0.48 -37.68 -12.31
CA LEU A 218 1.70 -37.57 -11.51
C LEU A 218 2.05 -38.88 -10.81
N ASP A 219 1.06 -39.59 -10.24
CA ASP A 219 1.27 -40.90 -9.63
C ASP A 219 1.83 -41.91 -10.67
N ASP A 220 1.29 -41.90 -11.89
CA ASP A 220 1.75 -42.75 -13.01
C ASP A 220 3.18 -42.43 -13.48
N LEU A 221 3.70 -41.22 -13.20
CA LEU A 221 5.07 -40.81 -13.56
C LEU A 221 6.11 -41.14 -12.47
N ILE A 222 5.66 -41.36 -11.24
CA ILE A 222 6.53 -41.58 -10.07
C ILE A 222 6.67 -43.09 -9.75
N LEU A 223 5.81 -43.94 -10.34
CA LEU A 223 5.86 -45.41 -10.30
C LEU A 223 6.62 -46.00 -11.50
#